data_AF-A0A853SQV8-F1
#
_entry.id   AF-A0A853SQV8-F1
#
_cell.length_a   1.000
_cell.length_b   1.000
_cell.length_c   1.000
_cell.angle_alpha   90.00
_cell.angle_beta   90.00
_cell.angle_gamma   90.00
#
_symmetry.space_group_name_H-M   'P 1'
#
loop_
_entity.id
_entity.type
_entity.pdbx_description
1 polymer ?
#
loop_
_entity_poly.entity_id
_entity_poly.type
_entity_poly.pdbx_seq_one_letter_code
_entity_poly.pdbx_strand_id
1 'polypeptide(L)'
;MMLISHESMEQVLESAAILVNLGLPARKLLAEAVEATGVKRKQLSKAAKDLETAGFLFVRDSGNLWESQFELVPTLAGEEALEALDEK
;
A
#
# COMPACT_ATOMS: atom_id res chain seq x y z
N MET A 1 -3.96 15.01 6.80
CA MET A 1 -3.66 13.58 6.59
C MET A 1 -4.98 12.85 6.71
N MET A 2 -5.53 12.32 5.61
CA MET A 2 -6.70 11.45 5.71
C MET A 2 -6.19 10.07 6.12
N LEU A 3 -6.63 9.60 7.28
CA LEU A 3 -6.38 8.25 7.75
C LEU A 3 -7.47 7.36 7.14
N ILE A 4 -7.09 6.45 6.25
CA ILE A 4 -7.96 5.36 5.83
C ILE A 4 -7.63 4.21 6.77
N SER A 5 -8.56 3.87 7.66
CA SER A 5 -8.47 2.80 8.65
C SER A 5 -9.75 2.00 8.64
N HIS A 6 -9.69 0.72 8.98
CA HIS A 6 -10.90 -0.08 9.14
C HIS A 6 -11.55 0.22 10.50
N GLU A 7 -12.88 0.19 10.54
CA GLU A 7 -13.66 0.38 11.77
C GLU A 7 -14.14 -0.96 12.36
N SER A 8 -13.94 -2.06 11.64
CA SER A 8 -14.36 -3.40 12.04
C SER A 8 -13.46 -4.52 11.48
N MET A 9 -13.44 -5.67 12.16
CA MET A 9 -12.70 -6.84 11.70
C MET A 9 -13.20 -7.40 10.36
N GLU A 10 -14.48 -7.24 10.05
CA GLU A 10 -15.05 -7.65 8.76
C GLU A 10 -14.38 -6.89 7.61
N GLN A 11 -14.24 -5.57 7.76
CA GLN A 11 -13.55 -4.72 6.78
C GLN A 11 -12.06 -5.06 6.65
N VAL A 12 -11.38 -5.40 7.76
CA VAL A 12 -9.99 -5.86 7.72
C VAL A 12 -9.87 -7.14 6.88
N LEU A 13 -10.77 -8.10 7.08
CA LEU A 13 -10.78 -9.36 6.32
C LEU A 13 -11.14 -9.18 4.85
N GLU A 14 -12.08 -8.29 4.53
CA GLU A 14 -12.41 -7.90 3.15
C GLU A 14 -11.19 -7.29 2.46
N SER A 15 -10.52 -6.36 3.12
CA SER A 15 -9.30 -5.74 2.61
C SER A 15 -8.15 -6.72 2.46
N ALA A 16 -7.98 -7.65 3.40
CA ALA A 16 -7.02 -8.75 3.27
C ALA A 16 -7.33 -9.62 2.04
N ALA A 17 -8.60 -9.90 1.76
CA ALA A 17 -9.02 -10.64 0.57
C ALA A 17 -8.74 -9.85 -0.73
N ILE A 18 -9.01 -8.53 -0.75
CA ILE A 18 -8.63 -7.65 -1.86
C ILE A 18 -7.12 -7.71 -2.08
N LEU A 19 -6.32 -7.57 -1.02
CA LEU A 19 -4.86 -7.61 -1.06
C LEU A 19 -4.32 -8.94 -1.61
N VAL A 20 -4.96 -10.07 -1.27
CA VAL A 20 -4.65 -11.38 -1.87
C VAL A 20 -4.93 -11.40 -3.37
N ASN A 21 -6.07 -10.84 -3.80
CA ASN A 21 -6.47 -10.78 -5.21
C ASN A 21 -5.55 -9.87 -6.05
N LEU A 22 -4.94 -8.84 -5.45
CA LEU A 22 -3.92 -8.00 -6.10
C LEU A 22 -2.61 -8.76 -6.39
N GLY A 23 -2.41 -9.90 -5.72
CA GLY A 23 -1.31 -10.83 -6.01
C GLY A 23 -0.04 -10.59 -5.21
N LEU A 24 0.93 -11.50 -5.39
CA LEU A 24 2.19 -11.50 -4.63
C LEU A 24 3.05 -10.23 -4.80
N PRO A 25 3.18 -9.62 -6.00
CA PRO A 25 3.97 -8.41 -6.17
C PRO A 25 3.42 -7.21 -5.37
N ALA A 26 2.09 -7.08 -5.30
CA ALA A 26 1.44 -6.03 -4.53
C ALA A 26 1.68 -6.24 -3.03
N ARG A 27 1.49 -7.47 -2.53
CA ARG A 27 1.77 -7.80 -1.12
C ARG A 27 3.21 -7.52 -0.70
N LYS A 28 4.19 -7.93 -1.52
CA LYS A 28 5.61 -7.66 -1.25
C LYS A 28 5.93 -6.17 -1.22
N LEU A 29 5.37 -5.41 -2.17
CA LEU A 29 5.57 -3.97 -2.22
C LEU A 29 4.94 -3.26 -1.01
N LEU A 30 3.74 -3.68 -0.60
CA LEU A 30 3.07 -3.15 0.58
C LEU A 30 3.88 -3.48 1.84
N ALA A 31 4.30 -4.73 2.02
CA ALA A 31 5.14 -5.15 3.16
C ALA A 31 6.43 -4.33 3.24
N GLU A 32 7.13 -4.14 2.12
CA GLU A 32 8.32 -3.29 2.08
C GLU A 32 8.01 -1.84 2.47
N ALA A 33 6.89 -1.29 2.00
CA ALA A 33 6.45 0.05 2.35
C ALA A 33 6.08 0.19 3.84
N VAL A 34 5.47 -0.84 4.44
CA VAL A 34 5.17 -0.89 5.87
C VAL A 34 6.46 -0.95 6.69
N GLU A 35 7.35 -1.89 6.39
CA GLU A 35 8.63 -2.06 7.09
C GLU A 35 9.51 -0.80 7.03
N ALA A 36 9.58 -0.14 5.88
CA ALA A 36 10.39 1.06 5.68
C ALA A 36 9.68 2.36 6.13
N THR A 37 8.42 2.30 6.58
CA THR A 37 7.58 3.49 6.81
C THR A 37 7.51 4.40 5.57
N GLY A 38 7.43 3.77 4.41
CA GLY A 38 7.42 4.39 3.10
C GLY A 38 8.66 4.07 2.26
N VAL A 39 8.47 3.99 0.94
CA VAL A 39 9.55 3.69 -0.01
C VAL A 39 9.60 4.69 -1.15
N LYS A 40 10.81 5.09 -1.53
CA LYS A 40 11.05 5.97 -2.67
C LYS A 40 11.34 5.16 -3.93
N ARG A 41 10.76 5.60 -5.06
CA ARG A 41 10.90 4.97 -6.37
C ARG A 41 11.08 6.02 -7.46
N LYS A 42 11.84 5.70 -8.51
CA LYS A 42 11.96 6.56 -9.70
C LYS A 42 10.78 6.42 -10.66
N GLN A 43 10.05 5.32 -10.57
CA GLN A 43 8.90 5.00 -11.43
C GLN A 43 7.83 4.25 -10.64
N LEU A 44 6.57 4.43 -11.02
CA LEU A 44 5.45 3.71 -10.44
C LEU A 44 5.23 2.39 -11.17
N SER A 45 5.35 1.28 -10.44
CA SER A 45 4.97 -0.03 -10.94
C SER A 45 3.45 -0.16 -11.05
N LYS A 46 2.97 -1.13 -11.83
CA LYS A 46 1.54 -1.46 -11.86
C LYS A 46 1.02 -1.81 -10.46
N ALA A 47 1.78 -2.60 -9.70
CA ALA A 47 1.43 -2.97 -8.33
C ALA A 47 1.26 -1.75 -7.40
N ALA A 48 2.11 -0.72 -7.53
CA ALA A 48 1.97 0.51 -6.74
C ALA A 48 0.64 1.22 -7.05
N LYS A 49 0.26 1.31 -8.33
CA LYS A 49 -0.99 1.93 -8.77
C LYS A 49 -2.21 1.13 -8.35
N ASP A 50 -2.13 -0.20 -8.45
CA ASP A 50 -3.21 -1.09 -8.05
C ASP A 50 -3.46 -1.00 -6.53
N LEU A 51 -2.40 -0.93 -5.72
CA LEU A 51 -2.47 -0.71 -4.27
C LEU A 51 -3.03 0.68 -3.90
N GLU A 52 -2.62 1.73 -4.62
CA GLU A 52 -3.16 3.08 -4.42
C GLU A 52 -4.65 3.14 -4.74
N THR A 53 -5.07 2.51 -5.84
CA THR A 53 -6.48 2.45 -6.24
C THR A 53 -7.31 1.69 -5.22
N ALA A 54 -6.75 0.64 -4.61
CA ALA A 54 -7.37 -0.12 -3.53
C ALA A 54 -7.32 0.59 -2.16
N GLY A 55 -6.65 1.75 -2.06
CA GLY A 55 -6.54 2.51 -0.82
C GLY A 55 -5.49 2.01 0.16
N PHE A 56 -4.60 1.09 -0.23
CA PHE A 56 -3.56 0.52 0.64
C PHE A 56 -2.28 1.35 0.68
N LEU A 57 -2.00 2.13 -0.36
CA LEU A 57 -0.87 3.05 -0.44
C LEU A 57 -1.34 4.45 -0.82
N PHE A 58 -0.64 5.47 -0.32
CA PHE A 58 -0.62 6.79 -0.94
C PHE A 58 0.60 6.90 -1.85
N VAL A 59 0.42 7.42 -3.06
CA VAL A 59 1.53 7.82 -3.93
C VAL A 59 1.66 9.33 -3.89
N ARG A 60 2.87 9.80 -3.57
CA ARG A 60 3.22 11.21 -3.63
C ARG A 60 4.28 11.42 -4.70
N ASP A 61 3.98 12.28 -5.66
CA ASP A 61 4.99 12.76 -6.60
C ASP A 61 5.85 13.82 -5.90
N SER A 62 7.13 13.51 -5.72
CA SER A 62 8.14 14.42 -5.17
C SER A 62 9.25 14.71 -6.19
N GLY A 63 8.99 14.43 -7.47
CA GLY A 63 9.91 14.68 -8.57
C GLY A 63 10.06 16.17 -8.87
N ASN A 64 11.02 16.46 -9.74
CA ASN A 64 11.21 17.79 -10.32
C ASN A 64 11.17 17.72 -11.85
N LEU A 65 11.42 18.84 -12.52
CA LEU A 65 11.42 18.95 -13.99
C LEU A 65 12.43 18.02 -14.70
N TRP A 66 13.43 17.50 -13.97
CA TRP A 66 14.55 16.72 -14.52
C TRP A 66 14.53 15.26 -14.08
N GLU A 67 14.07 14.99 -12.86
CA GLU A 67 14.06 13.65 -12.28
C GLU A 67 12.72 13.33 -11.62
N SER A 68 12.08 12.25 -12.08
CA SER A 68 10.90 11.70 -11.43
C SER A 68 11.27 11.00 -10.13
N GLN A 69 10.52 11.29 -9.08
CA GLN A 69 10.63 10.62 -7.79
C GLN A 69 9.24 10.49 -7.19
N PHE A 70 8.92 9.29 -6.74
CA PHE A 70 7.65 8.97 -6.10
C PHE A 70 7.93 8.39 -4.72
N GLU A 71 7.13 8.81 -3.75
CA GLU A 71 7.10 8.26 -2.40
C GLU A 71 5.82 7.45 -2.24
N LEU A 72 5.97 6.16 -1.94
CA LEU A 72 4.87 5.24 -1.65
C LEU A 72 4.76 5.12 -0.14
N VAL A 73 3.64 5.56 0.43
CA VAL A 73 3.43 5.57 1.88
C VAL A 73 2.29 4.61 2.23
N PRO A 74 2.49 3.64 3.13
CA PRO A 74 1.41 2.76 3.59
C PRO A 74 0.28 3.56 4.23
N THR A 75 -0.93 3.05 4.07
CA THR A 75 -2.10 3.47 4.84
C THR A 75 -2.30 2.53 6.02
N LEU A 76 -3.02 3.00 7.05
CA LEU A 76 -3.36 2.15 8.18
C LEU A 76 -4.22 0.95 7.74
N ALA A 77 -5.16 1.14 6.81
CA ALA A 77 -5.89 0.04 6.19
C ALA A 77 -4.97 -0.97 5.47
N GLY A 78 -3.91 -0.50 4.81
CA GLY A 78 -2.91 -1.38 4.20
C GLY A 78 -2.12 -2.19 5.22
N GLU A 79 -1.74 -1.56 6.34
CA GLU A 79 -1.06 -2.22 7.46
C GLU A 79 -1.94 -3.31 8.09
N GLU A 80 -3.17 -2.97 8.46
CA GLU A 80 -4.14 -3.90 9.07
C GLU A 80 -4.46 -5.09 8.13
N ALA A 81 -4.62 -4.83 6.84
CA ALA A 81 -4.89 -5.88 5.85
C ALA A 81 -3.71 -6.83 5.67
N LEU A 82 -2.47 -6.34 5.78
CA LEU A 82 -1.27 -7.16 5.70
C LEU A 82 -1.09 -8.00 6.98
N GLU A 83 -1.29 -7.40 8.15
CA GLU A 83 -1.23 -8.09 9.44
C GLU A 83 -2.23 -9.26 9.51
N ALA A 84 -3.46 -9.04 9.05
CA ALA A 84 -4.48 -10.09 8.99
C ALA A 84 -4.15 -11.26 8.05
N LEU A 85 -3.18 -11.10 7.13
CA LEU A 85 -2.66 -12.18 6.29
C LEU A 85 -1.50 -12.93 6.95
N ASP A 86 -0.68 -12.26 7.76
CA ASP A 86 0.45 -12.86 8.46
C ASP A 86 0.02 -13.67 9.69
N GLU A 87 -1.14 -13.35 10.29
CA GLU A 87 -1.73 -14.11 11.39
C GLU A 87 -2.42 -15.44 10.98
N LYS A 88 -2.49 -15.76 9.68
CA LYS A 88 -3.10 -17.00 9.16
C LYS A 88 -2.08 -18.08 8.80
#